data_AF-K2MDE4-F1
#
_entry.id   AF-K2MDE4-F1
#
_cell.length_a   1.000
_cell.length_b   1.000
_cell.length_c   1.000
_cell.angle_alpha   90.00
_cell.angle_beta   90.00
_cell.angle_gamma   90.00
#
_symmetry.space_group_name_H-M   'P 1'
#
loop_
_entity.id
_entity.type
_entity.pdbx_description
1 polymer ?
#
loop_
_entity_poly.entity_id
_entity_poly.type
_entity_poly.pdbx_seq_one_letter_code
_entity_poly.pdbx_strand_id
1 'polypeptide(L)'
;MAALESLNFNAETAIHYIHCVLSNVPMTLALSEVAPMVVPSPESPTVKALEAIGCRIVPHQLNMFKEPLERKFGFVNFFIHESSRAESQEEVHELALRWISRELTDQLASVNVNVTLGQPPECYSAIPFLRALQEECSFLDTSKVRDSKKLETFLLSKIHFDDAGSNLQKNNEAEGKKKEDGARRALGSFRISSLGWKELLWLSRGHSDLPPILITNGNISTATCEQEALRIFFEGALSPLIRVLP
;
A
#
# COMPACT_ATOMS: atom_id res chain seq x y z
N MET A 1 19.95 -23.25 -0.06
CA MET A 1 18.67 -23.11 0.66
C MET A 1 18.95 -22.49 2.02
N ALA A 2 18.88 -21.16 2.10
CA ALA A 2 19.05 -20.41 3.35
C ALA A 2 17.67 -19.97 3.84
N ALA A 3 17.00 -20.86 4.57
CA ALA A 3 15.90 -20.50 5.44
C ALA A 3 16.53 -20.38 6.84
N LEU A 4 16.93 -19.18 7.28
CA LEU A 4 17.27 -18.83 8.68
C LEU A 4 17.87 -17.43 8.86
N GLU A 5 17.26 -16.38 8.31
CA GLU A 5 17.52 -14.99 8.78
C GLU A 5 16.24 -14.27 9.25
N SER A 6 15.17 -15.01 9.56
CA SER A 6 13.89 -14.40 9.95
C SER A 6 13.75 -14.11 11.46
N LEU A 7 14.83 -14.16 12.26
CA LEU A 7 14.72 -13.99 13.72
C LEU A 7 15.18 -12.63 14.26
N ASN A 8 15.89 -11.80 13.47
CA ASN A 8 16.35 -10.48 13.92
C ASN A 8 16.23 -9.38 12.84
N PHE A 9 15.34 -9.54 11.85
CA PHE A 9 15.12 -8.45 10.90
C PHE A 9 14.35 -7.31 11.57
N ASN A 10 14.97 -6.13 11.64
CA ASN A 10 14.32 -4.92 12.12
C ASN A 10 13.95 -4.02 10.93
N ALA A 11 12.64 -3.94 10.66
CA ALA A 11 12.11 -3.12 9.58
C ALA A 11 12.41 -1.62 9.76
N GLU A 12 12.57 -1.15 11.01
CA GLU A 12 12.88 0.25 11.32
C GLU A 12 14.28 0.67 10.88
N THR A 13 15.19 -0.28 10.72
CA THR A 13 16.60 -0.02 10.35
C THR A 13 16.93 -0.38 8.91
N ALA A 14 15.98 -0.99 8.18
CA ALA A 14 16.18 -1.35 6.78
C ALA A 14 16.08 -0.11 5.89
N ILE A 15 17.07 0.09 5.01
CA ILE A 15 17.07 1.20 4.06
C ILE A 15 15.91 1.01 3.06
N HIS A 16 15.85 -0.16 2.43
CA HIS A 16 14.72 -0.55 1.58
C HIS A 16 13.80 -1.51 2.30
N TYR A 17 12.63 -1.00 2.67
CA TYR A 17 11.52 -1.78 3.19
C TYR A 17 10.29 -1.44 2.37
N ILE A 18 9.86 -2.34 1.50
CA ILE A 18 8.89 -2.02 0.46
C ILE A 18 7.55 -2.65 0.82
N HIS A 19 6.50 -1.83 0.86
CA HIS A 19 5.13 -2.27 1.07
C HIS A 19 4.39 -2.36 -0.26
N CYS A 20 3.85 -3.54 -0.58
CA CYS A 20 2.99 -3.76 -1.73
C CYS A 20 1.59 -4.19 -1.29
N VAL A 21 0.58 -3.68 -1.98
CA VAL A 21 -0.83 -4.04 -1.75
C VAL A 21 -1.26 -5.07 -2.79
N LEU A 22 -1.92 -6.11 -2.33
CA LEU A 22 -2.53 -7.14 -3.16
C LEU A 22 -4.03 -6.87 -3.27
N SER A 23 -4.54 -6.81 -4.50
CA SER A 23 -5.95 -6.54 -4.78
C SER A 23 -6.51 -7.50 -5.82
N ASN A 24 -7.83 -7.48 -6.01
CA ASN A 24 -8.56 -8.35 -6.94
C ASN A 24 -8.38 -9.86 -6.69
N VAL A 25 -7.98 -10.26 -5.48
CA VAL A 25 -7.66 -11.65 -5.17
C VAL A 25 -8.95 -12.50 -5.15
N PRO A 26 -9.03 -13.61 -5.93
CA PRO A 26 -10.21 -14.47 -5.94
C PRO A 26 -10.55 -15.06 -4.56
N MET A 27 -11.84 -15.14 -4.24
CA MET A 27 -12.29 -15.69 -2.94
C MET A 27 -11.89 -17.16 -2.73
N THR A 28 -11.73 -17.91 -3.82
CA THR A 28 -11.31 -19.32 -3.82
C THR A 28 -9.80 -19.50 -3.72
N LEU A 29 -9.00 -18.51 -4.10
CA LEU A 29 -7.53 -18.63 -4.14
C LEU A 29 -6.97 -18.69 -2.71
N ALA A 30 -6.22 -19.76 -2.40
CA ALA A 30 -5.63 -19.95 -1.08
C ALA A 30 -4.34 -19.13 -0.92
N LEU A 31 -4.00 -18.79 0.33
CA LEU A 31 -2.75 -18.08 0.62
C LEU A 31 -1.52 -18.89 0.18
N SER A 32 -1.59 -20.22 0.27
CA SER A 32 -0.53 -21.13 -0.17
C SER A 32 -0.29 -21.11 -1.68
N GLU A 33 -1.27 -20.66 -2.47
CA GLU A 33 -1.13 -20.47 -3.92
C GLU A 33 -0.54 -19.11 -4.27
N VAL A 34 -0.75 -18.09 -3.42
CA VAL A 34 -0.18 -16.74 -3.58
C VAL A 34 1.26 -16.67 -3.08
N ALA A 35 1.58 -17.33 -1.96
CA ALA A 35 2.89 -17.32 -1.33
C ALA A 35 4.08 -17.63 -2.25
N PRO A 36 4.04 -18.66 -3.14
CA PRO A 36 5.15 -18.88 -4.07
C PRO A 36 5.28 -17.80 -5.14
N MET A 37 4.20 -17.08 -5.45
CA MET A 37 4.17 -16.07 -6.52
C MET A 37 4.81 -14.74 -6.10
N VAL A 38 4.93 -14.49 -4.80
CA VAL A 38 5.64 -13.32 -4.27
C VAL A 38 7.14 -13.56 -4.06
N VAL A 39 7.64 -14.77 -4.34
CA VAL A 39 9.06 -15.08 -4.26
C VAL A 39 9.76 -14.59 -5.53
N PRO A 40 10.81 -13.75 -5.43
CA PRO A 40 11.55 -13.29 -6.60
C PRO A 40 12.08 -14.47 -7.41
N SER A 41 11.79 -14.47 -8.71
CA SER A 41 12.28 -15.51 -9.62
C SER A 41 13.80 -15.38 -9.79
N PRO A 42 14.60 -16.46 -9.65
CA PRO A 42 16.04 -16.40 -9.91
C PRO A 42 16.34 -16.16 -11.40
N GLU A 43 15.38 -16.41 -12.29
CA GLU A 43 15.52 -16.15 -13.73
C GLU A 43 15.20 -14.71 -14.13
N SER A 44 14.67 -13.92 -13.19
CA SER A 44 14.38 -12.50 -13.38
C SER A 44 15.64 -11.73 -13.78
N PRO A 45 15.65 -10.99 -14.90
CA PRO A 45 16.78 -10.13 -15.25
C PRO A 45 17.02 -9.05 -14.19
N THR A 46 15.96 -8.54 -13.55
CA THR A 46 16.10 -7.51 -12.50
C THR A 46 16.66 -8.09 -11.20
N VAL A 47 16.24 -9.31 -10.80
CA VAL A 47 16.83 -10.01 -9.64
C VAL A 47 18.30 -10.32 -9.89
N LYS A 48 18.65 -10.81 -11.09
CA LYS A 48 20.06 -11.06 -11.46
C LYS A 48 20.91 -9.78 -11.39
N ALA A 49 20.36 -8.63 -11.80
CA ALA A 49 21.04 -7.34 -11.70
C ALA A 49 21.25 -6.92 -10.22
N LEU A 50 20.24 -7.08 -9.36
CA LEU A 50 20.37 -6.84 -7.92
C LEU A 50 21.43 -7.76 -7.28
N GLU A 51 21.41 -9.05 -7.62
CA GLU A 51 22.37 -10.01 -7.10
C GLU A 51 23.81 -9.69 -7.54
N ALA A 52 23.99 -9.18 -8.77
CA ALA A 52 25.29 -8.77 -9.29
C ALA A 52 25.91 -7.60 -8.51
N ILE A 53 25.08 -6.73 -7.90
CA ILE A 53 25.52 -5.64 -7.02
C ILE A 53 25.47 -6.03 -5.53
N GLY A 54 25.28 -7.33 -5.24
CA GLY A 54 25.30 -7.87 -3.88
C GLY A 54 24.01 -7.66 -3.07
N CYS A 55 22.91 -7.34 -3.74
CA CYS A 55 21.59 -7.13 -3.15
C CYS A 55 20.65 -8.30 -3.44
N ARG A 56 19.72 -8.57 -2.52
CA ARG A 56 18.68 -9.58 -2.71
C ARG A 56 17.34 -9.09 -2.18
N ILE A 57 16.29 -9.26 -2.97
CA ILE A 57 14.91 -9.02 -2.53
C ILE A 57 14.47 -10.20 -1.65
N VAL A 58 13.98 -9.91 -0.44
CA VAL A 58 13.52 -10.91 0.52
C VAL A 58 12.06 -10.65 0.89
N PRO A 59 11.13 -11.57 0.58
CA PRO A 59 9.77 -11.51 1.10
C PRO A 59 9.77 -11.65 2.63
N HIS A 60 9.08 -10.76 3.32
CA HIS A 60 9.08 -10.71 4.79
C HIS A 60 7.74 -11.08 5.41
N GLN A 61 6.66 -10.39 5.00
CA GLN A 61 5.34 -10.58 5.58
C GLN A 61 4.30 -10.57 4.48
N LEU A 62 3.54 -11.66 4.36
CA LEU A 62 2.39 -11.77 3.47
C LEU A 62 1.13 -11.95 4.31
N ASN A 63 0.15 -11.07 4.12
CA ASN A 63 -1.14 -11.16 4.79
C ASN A 63 -2.29 -10.97 3.81
N MET A 64 -3.41 -11.64 4.06
CA MET A 64 -4.59 -11.64 3.21
C MET A 64 -5.85 -11.57 4.04
N PHE A 65 -6.71 -10.59 3.75
CA PHE A 65 -7.97 -10.37 4.43
C PHE A 65 -9.12 -10.95 3.61
N LYS A 66 -9.96 -11.76 4.28
CA LYS A 66 -11.19 -12.31 3.73
C LYS A 66 -12.38 -11.66 4.41
N GLU A 67 -12.95 -10.68 3.73
CA GLU A 67 -14.08 -9.87 4.19
C GLU A 67 -15.35 -10.19 3.39
N PRO A 68 -16.55 -9.76 3.82
CA PRO A 68 -17.80 -9.93 3.07
C PRO A 68 -17.87 -9.02 1.83
N LEU A 69 -16.81 -9.03 1.02
CA LEU A 69 -16.64 -8.34 -0.25
C LEU A 69 -16.55 -9.37 -1.39
N GLU A 70 -16.49 -8.90 -2.63
CA GLU A 70 -16.42 -9.79 -3.80
C GLU A 70 -15.04 -10.42 -4.01
N ARG A 71 -13.99 -9.72 -3.56
CA ARG A 71 -12.59 -10.10 -3.70
C ARG A 71 -11.88 -9.95 -2.36
N LYS A 72 -10.86 -10.76 -2.14
CA LYS A 72 -9.91 -10.56 -1.04
C LYS A 72 -8.96 -9.43 -1.42
N PHE A 73 -8.31 -8.89 -0.40
CA PHE A 73 -7.22 -7.94 -0.53
C PHE A 73 -6.20 -8.23 0.57
N GLY A 74 -4.98 -7.75 0.41
CA GLY A 74 -3.89 -8.09 1.32
C GLY A 74 -2.69 -7.21 1.09
N PHE A 75 -1.58 -7.57 1.70
CA PHE A 75 -0.31 -6.93 1.46
C PHE A 75 0.83 -7.92 1.51
N VAL A 76 1.93 -7.55 0.87
CA VAL A 76 3.22 -8.20 1.03
C VAL A 76 4.30 -7.15 1.27
N ASN A 77 5.14 -7.39 2.27
CA ASN A 77 6.30 -6.58 2.57
C ASN A 77 7.57 -7.28 2.07
N PHE A 78 8.47 -6.50 1.51
CA PHE A 78 9.81 -6.94 1.12
C PHE A 78 10.85 -6.10 1.84
N PHE A 79 12.02 -6.67 2.08
CA PHE A 79 13.22 -5.88 2.33
C PHE A 79 14.31 -6.27 1.34
N ILE A 80 15.24 -5.35 1.11
CA ILE A 80 16.43 -5.64 0.33
C ILE A 80 17.56 -5.95 1.31
N HIS A 81 18.05 -7.19 1.24
CA HIS A 81 19.23 -7.59 1.96
C HIS A 81 20.47 -7.23 1.15
N GLU A 82 21.39 -6.48 1.77
CA GLU A 82 22.70 -6.17 1.21
C GLU A 82 23.74 -7.11 1.82
N SER A 83 24.34 -7.95 0.97
CA SER A 83 25.47 -8.81 1.33
C SER A 83 26.82 -8.09 1.21
N SER A 84 26.89 -7.13 0.30
CA SER A 84 27.96 -6.14 0.17
C SER A 84 27.31 -4.76 0.04
N ARG A 85 27.97 -3.72 0.57
CA ARG A 85 27.44 -2.36 0.52
C ARG A 85 27.26 -1.95 -0.94
N ALA A 86 26.02 -1.76 -1.37
CA ALA A 86 25.73 -1.34 -2.74
C ALA A 86 26.36 0.01 -3.02
N GLU A 87 26.93 0.19 -4.22
CA GLU A 87 27.56 1.45 -4.62
C GLU A 87 26.54 2.58 -4.75
N SER A 88 25.30 2.26 -5.13
CA SER A 88 24.20 3.21 -5.28
C SER A 88 22.89 2.67 -4.72
N GLN A 89 22.37 3.33 -3.68
CA GLN A 89 21.04 3.03 -3.11
C GLN A 89 19.90 3.37 -4.08
N GLU A 90 20.13 4.36 -4.95
CA GLU A 90 19.19 4.78 -5.99
C GLU A 90 19.06 3.70 -7.06
N GLU A 91 20.17 3.11 -7.50
CA GLU A 91 20.15 1.99 -8.45
C GLU A 91 19.40 0.78 -7.88
N VAL A 92 19.66 0.43 -6.62
CA VAL A 92 18.95 -0.64 -5.90
C VAL A 92 17.45 -0.36 -5.87
N HIS A 93 17.07 0.88 -5.57
CA HIS A 93 15.67 1.31 -5.49
C HIS A 93 14.98 1.22 -6.86
N GLU A 94 15.60 1.75 -7.91
CA GLU A 94 15.06 1.68 -9.27
C GLU A 94 14.87 0.24 -9.76
N LEU A 95 15.85 -0.64 -9.47
CA LEU A 95 15.74 -2.06 -9.78
C LEU A 95 14.58 -2.70 -9.01
N ALA A 96 14.40 -2.38 -7.72
CA ALA A 96 13.27 -2.90 -6.95
C ALA A 96 11.91 -2.43 -7.50
N LEU A 97 11.77 -1.14 -7.83
CA LEU A 97 10.55 -0.60 -8.46
C LEU A 97 10.27 -1.26 -9.83
N ARG A 98 11.33 -1.48 -10.63
CA ARG A 98 11.23 -2.19 -11.92
C ARG A 98 10.78 -3.63 -11.74
N TRP A 99 11.33 -4.33 -10.76
CA TRP A 99 10.94 -5.70 -10.43
C TRP A 99 9.45 -5.76 -10.04
N ILE A 100 8.99 -4.83 -9.19
CA ILE A 100 7.59 -4.78 -8.76
C ILE A 100 6.67 -4.53 -9.96
N SER A 101 6.94 -3.46 -10.71
CA SER A 101 6.05 -2.99 -11.78
C SER A 101 5.91 -3.98 -12.93
N ARG A 102 6.94 -4.77 -13.22
CA ARG A 102 6.94 -5.74 -14.33
C ARG A 102 6.79 -7.17 -13.83
N GLU A 103 7.79 -7.64 -13.10
CA GLU A 103 7.99 -9.07 -12.91
C GLU A 103 7.11 -9.63 -11.80
N LEU A 104 7.03 -8.95 -10.66
CA LEU A 104 6.08 -9.32 -9.60
C LEU A 104 4.63 -9.18 -10.09
N THR A 105 4.33 -8.12 -10.87
CA THR A 105 3.03 -7.95 -11.52
C THR A 105 2.69 -9.14 -12.41
N ASP A 106 3.59 -9.55 -13.31
CA ASP A 106 3.36 -10.67 -14.22
C ASP A 106 3.23 -11.99 -13.47
N GLN A 107 4.06 -12.23 -12.44
CA GLN A 107 3.96 -13.40 -11.58
C GLN A 107 2.58 -13.48 -10.92
N LEU A 108 2.13 -12.42 -10.24
CA LEU A 108 0.83 -12.43 -9.55
C LEU A 108 -0.37 -12.43 -10.51
N ALA A 109 -0.24 -11.81 -11.68
CA ALA A 109 -1.28 -11.83 -12.71
C ALA A 109 -1.59 -13.26 -13.19
N SER A 110 -0.59 -14.16 -13.20
CA SER A 110 -0.80 -15.57 -13.58
C SER A 110 -1.77 -16.33 -12.66
N VAL A 111 -2.00 -15.84 -11.44
CA VAL A 111 -2.99 -16.36 -10.49
C VAL A 111 -4.18 -15.40 -10.27
N ASN A 112 -4.38 -14.45 -11.18
CA ASN A 112 -5.42 -13.42 -11.14
C ASN A 112 -5.35 -12.51 -9.90
N VAL A 113 -4.14 -12.16 -9.46
CA VAL A 113 -3.91 -11.22 -8.36
C VAL A 113 -3.24 -9.96 -8.90
N ASN A 114 -3.74 -8.79 -8.50
CA ASN A 114 -3.11 -7.52 -8.82
C ASN A 114 -2.18 -7.11 -7.68
N VAL A 115 -1.07 -6.45 -8.02
CA VAL A 115 -0.13 -5.85 -7.07
C VAL A 115 0.14 -4.41 -7.44
N THR A 116 0.22 -3.56 -6.42
CA THR A 116 0.63 -2.16 -6.55
C THR A 116 1.54 -1.80 -5.38
N LEU A 117 2.33 -0.73 -5.55
CA LEU A 117 3.01 -0.12 -4.40
C LEU A 117 1.98 0.44 -3.42
N GLY A 118 2.18 0.14 -2.15
CA GLY A 118 1.38 0.67 -1.03
C GLY A 118 2.05 1.89 -0.37
N GLN A 119 2.99 2.53 -1.06
CA GLN A 119 3.73 3.71 -0.62
C GLN A 119 4.08 4.59 -1.84
N PRO A 120 4.41 5.87 -1.63
CA PRO A 120 4.95 6.71 -2.70
C PRO A 120 6.22 6.11 -3.31
N PRO A 121 6.39 6.13 -4.64
CA PRO A 121 7.50 5.47 -5.32
C PRO A 121 8.88 6.04 -4.94
N GLU A 122 8.96 7.28 -4.48
CA GLU A 122 10.19 7.91 -3.99
C GLU A 122 10.62 7.42 -2.60
N CYS A 123 9.75 6.71 -1.88
CA CYS A 123 10.06 6.18 -0.56
C CYS A 123 10.85 4.87 -0.67
N TYR A 124 12.07 4.87 -0.15
CA TYR A 124 12.92 3.69 -0.05
C TYR A 124 12.36 2.73 1.02
N SER A 125 11.87 3.29 2.12
CA SER A 125 11.19 2.56 3.20
C SER A 125 9.74 3.00 3.34
N ALA A 126 8.84 2.02 3.49
CA ALA A 126 7.43 2.19 3.77
C ALA A 126 7.18 2.78 5.16
N ILE A 127 8.08 2.51 6.11
CA ILE A 127 7.84 2.71 7.54
C ILE A 127 7.48 4.17 7.86
N PRO A 128 8.24 5.19 7.40
CA PRO A 128 7.90 6.58 7.68
C PRO A 128 6.54 6.97 7.11
N PHE A 129 6.21 6.53 5.90
CA PHE A 129 4.94 6.82 5.25
C PHE A 129 3.77 6.14 5.97
N LEU A 130 3.86 4.85 6.27
CA LEU A 130 2.81 4.10 6.96
C LEU A 130 2.58 4.64 8.38
N ARG A 131 3.64 5.06 9.07
CA ARG A 131 3.52 5.73 10.38
C ARG A 131 2.80 7.06 10.25
N ALA A 132 3.21 7.91 9.31
CA ALA A 132 2.53 9.19 9.05
C ALA A 132 1.05 8.96 8.68
N LEU A 133 0.75 7.94 7.88
CA LEU A 133 -0.62 7.57 7.52
C LEU A 133 -1.47 7.21 8.76
N GLN A 134 -0.91 6.46 9.70
CA GLN A 134 -1.60 6.10 10.96
C GLN A 134 -1.75 7.30 11.91
N GLU A 135 -0.76 8.20 11.95
CA GLU A 135 -0.73 9.33 12.88
C GLU A 135 -1.55 10.53 12.39
N GLU A 136 -1.55 10.79 11.08
CA GLU A 136 -2.15 12.00 10.50
C GLU A 136 -3.54 11.77 9.89
N CYS A 137 -3.88 10.55 9.45
CA CYS A 137 -5.19 10.26 8.88
C CYS A 137 -6.15 9.70 9.94
N SER A 138 -7.12 10.51 10.36
CA SER A 138 -8.15 10.08 11.33
C SER A 138 -9.03 8.93 10.84
N PHE A 139 -8.99 8.60 9.54
CA PHE A 139 -9.59 7.38 8.99
C PHE A 139 -9.08 6.08 9.63
N LEU A 140 -7.86 6.08 10.17
CA LEU A 140 -7.23 4.92 10.80
C LEU A 140 -7.19 5.00 12.34
N ASP A 141 -7.92 5.97 12.91
CA ASP A 141 -8.00 6.16 14.36
C ASP A 141 -8.56 4.91 15.05
N THR A 142 -7.72 4.27 15.86
CA THR A 142 -8.04 3.04 16.59
C THR A 142 -9.23 3.15 17.55
N SER A 143 -9.64 4.36 17.93
CA SER A 143 -10.87 4.57 18.71
C SER A 143 -12.14 4.46 17.86
N LYS A 144 -12.03 4.62 16.53
CA LYS A 144 -13.12 4.63 15.56
C LYS A 144 -13.19 3.35 14.72
N VAL A 145 -12.09 2.61 14.66
CA VAL A 145 -11.94 1.43 13.80
C VAL A 145 -11.57 0.18 14.58
N ARG A 146 -12.17 -0.95 14.20
CA ARG A 146 -11.91 -2.24 14.87
C ARG A 146 -10.56 -2.87 14.53
N ASP A 147 -10.10 -2.66 13.30
CA ASP A 147 -8.89 -3.27 12.75
C ASP A 147 -8.25 -2.26 11.80
N SER A 148 -7.35 -1.44 12.35
CA SER A 148 -6.69 -0.36 11.61
C SER A 148 -5.83 -0.91 10.48
N LYS A 149 -5.12 -2.04 10.67
CA LYS A 149 -4.26 -2.59 9.63
C LYS A 149 -5.04 -3.09 8.42
N LYS A 150 -6.21 -3.69 8.65
CA LYS A 150 -7.11 -4.09 7.56
C LYS A 150 -7.67 -2.89 6.80
N LEU A 151 -8.11 -1.85 7.50
CA LEU A 151 -8.60 -0.63 6.83
C LEU A 151 -7.48 0.13 6.12
N GLU A 152 -6.28 0.18 6.68
CA GLU A 152 -5.09 0.72 6.04
C GLU A 152 -4.82 -0.01 4.72
N THR A 153 -4.79 -1.35 4.76
CA THR A 153 -4.55 -2.16 3.56
C THR A 153 -5.64 -1.95 2.51
N PHE A 154 -6.89 -1.89 2.93
CA PHE A 154 -8.00 -1.60 2.02
C PHE A 154 -7.90 -0.20 1.41
N LEU A 155 -7.65 0.82 2.24
CA LEU A 155 -7.49 2.20 1.79
C LEU A 155 -6.35 2.32 0.78
N LEU A 156 -5.18 1.74 1.08
CA LEU A 156 -4.03 1.73 0.18
C LEU A 156 -4.32 1.00 -1.14
N SER A 157 -5.24 0.02 -1.17
CA SER A 157 -5.69 -0.62 -2.41
C SER A 157 -6.50 0.31 -3.33
N LYS A 158 -6.95 1.45 -2.81
CA LYS A 158 -7.74 2.46 -3.52
C LYS A 158 -6.99 3.76 -3.76
N ILE A 159 -5.78 3.90 -3.21
CA ILE A 159 -4.94 5.08 -3.39
C ILE A 159 -4.10 4.91 -4.65
N HIS A 160 -4.02 5.98 -5.42
CA HIS A 160 -3.05 6.13 -6.49
C HIS A 160 -1.95 7.08 -6.04
N PHE A 161 -0.71 6.60 -6.01
CA PHE A 161 0.48 7.43 -5.81
C PHE A 161 0.91 8.00 -7.16
N ASP A 162 1.12 9.31 -7.22
CA ASP A 162 1.52 9.98 -8.47
C ASP A 162 2.97 9.58 -8.81
N ASP A 163 3.20 9.08 -10.03
CA ASP A 163 4.52 8.66 -10.49
C ASP A 163 5.43 9.87 -10.77
N ALA A 164 6.74 9.69 -10.60
CA ALA A 164 7.80 10.69 -10.55
C ALA A 164 7.57 12.01 -11.34
N GLY A 165 7.52 13.13 -10.61
CA GLY A 165 7.57 14.48 -11.21
C GLY A 165 7.12 15.62 -10.28
N SER A 166 6.29 15.32 -9.27
CA SER A 166 5.78 16.34 -8.34
C SER A 166 6.66 16.55 -7.09
N ASN A 167 7.46 15.55 -6.70
CA ASN A 167 8.20 15.52 -5.43
C ASN A 167 9.74 15.62 -5.56
N LEU A 168 10.29 15.54 -6.78
CA LEU A 168 11.74 15.66 -7.05
C LEU A 168 12.34 17.01 -6.61
N GLN A 169 11.54 18.08 -6.57
CA GLN A 169 12.02 19.40 -6.14
C GLN A 169 12.07 19.59 -4.61
N LYS A 170 11.49 18.69 -3.80
CA LYS A 170 11.26 18.95 -2.37
C LYS A 170 11.94 17.99 -1.40
N ASN A 171 12.39 16.81 -1.84
CA ASN A 171 13.24 15.97 -0.98
C ASN A 171 14.60 16.61 -0.69
N ASN A 172 15.05 17.57 -1.52
CA ASN A 172 16.22 18.40 -1.24
C ASN A 172 16.01 19.39 -0.07
N GLU A 173 14.78 19.58 0.42
CA GLU A 173 14.50 20.46 1.58
C GLU A 173 14.53 19.69 2.92
N ALA A 174 14.67 18.36 2.90
CA ALA A 174 14.84 17.55 4.11
C ALA A 174 16.23 17.73 4.75
N GLU A 175 17.20 18.29 4.02
CA GLU A 175 18.46 18.80 4.57
C GLU A 175 18.27 20.22 5.15
N GLY A 176 17.59 20.30 6.29
CA GLY A 176 17.90 21.33 7.28
C GLY A 176 17.48 22.78 6.96
N LYS A 177 16.30 23.02 6.38
CA LYS A 177 15.65 24.34 6.48
C LYS A 177 14.21 24.23 6.94
N LYS A 178 13.99 24.59 8.21
CA LYS A 178 12.69 25.07 8.68
C LYS A 178 12.23 26.19 7.75
N LYS A 179 11.10 25.99 7.07
CA LYS A 179 10.26 27.10 6.61
C LYS A 179 8.81 26.85 7.01
N GLU A 180 8.30 27.89 7.66
CA GLU A 180 6.90 28.20 7.90
C GLU A 180 6.08 28.12 6.60
N ASP A 181 4.83 27.66 6.74
CA ASP A 181 3.69 27.95 5.84
C ASP A 181 3.74 27.44 4.38
N GLY A 182 4.31 26.26 4.16
CA GLY A 182 4.09 25.49 2.92
C GLY A 182 3.08 24.37 3.14
N ALA A 183 1.89 24.44 2.53
CA ALA A 183 0.90 23.38 2.57
C ALA A 183 1.55 22.02 2.27
N ARG A 184 1.50 21.08 3.24
CA ARG A 184 1.94 19.70 3.06
C ARG A 184 1.22 19.17 1.81
N ARG A 185 2.01 18.81 0.79
CA ARG A 185 1.45 18.34 -0.48
C ARG A 185 1.02 16.88 -0.29
N ALA A 186 -0.20 16.56 -0.71
CA ALA A 186 -0.69 15.18 -0.68
C ALA A 186 0.26 14.26 -1.45
N LEU A 187 0.53 13.09 -0.86
CA LEU A 187 1.44 12.06 -1.37
C LEU A 187 0.73 11.09 -2.33
N GLY A 188 -0.60 11.05 -2.29
CA GLY A 188 -1.42 10.23 -3.18
C GLY A 188 -2.82 10.80 -3.35
N SER A 189 -3.61 10.14 -4.19
CA SER A 189 -5.00 10.49 -4.46
C SER A 189 -5.94 9.32 -4.25
N PHE A 190 -7.12 9.62 -3.74
CA PHE A 190 -8.19 8.66 -3.50
C PHE A 190 -9.46 9.13 -4.22
N ARG A 191 -10.10 8.26 -4.99
CA ARG A 191 -11.36 8.57 -5.69
C ARG A 191 -12.52 7.89 -4.99
N ILE A 192 -13.51 8.66 -4.55
CA ILE A 192 -14.71 8.10 -3.91
C ILE A 192 -15.46 7.18 -4.88
N SER A 193 -15.50 7.56 -6.16
CA SER A 193 -16.08 6.77 -7.26
C SER A 193 -15.42 5.40 -7.48
N SER A 194 -14.25 5.12 -6.89
CA SER A 194 -13.62 3.79 -6.91
C SER A 194 -14.23 2.79 -5.91
N LEU A 195 -15.11 3.26 -5.02
CA LEU A 195 -15.79 2.43 -4.03
C LEU A 195 -17.14 1.94 -4.54
N GLY A 196 -17.34 0.62 -4.50
CA GLY A 196 -18.64 0.02 -4.73
C GLY A 196 -19.55 0.11 -3.48
N TRP A 197 -20.86 -0.04 -3.66
CA TRP A 197 -21.81 -0.01 -2.54
C TRP A 197 -21.54 -1.06 -1.46
N LYS A 198 -21.08 -2.26 -1.84
CA LYS A 198 -20.67 -3.31 -0.89
C LYS A 198 -19.48 -2.89 -0.04
N GLU A 199 -18.52 -2.20 -0.63
CA GLU A 199 -17.34 -1.70 0.07
C GLU A 199 -17.71 -0.59 1.03
N LEU A 200 -18.52 0.38 0.59
CA LEU A 200 -19.06 1.42 1.47
C LEU A 200 -19.84 0.82 2.65
N LEU A 201 -20.71 -0.18 2.39
CA LEU A 201 -21.46 -0.87 3.44
C LEU A 201 -20.57 -1.61 4.44
N TRP A 202 -19.47 -2.16 3.95
CA TRP A 202 -18.50 -2.84 4.80
C TRP A 202 -17.70 -1.81 5.63
N LEU A 203 -17.29 -0.70 5.02
CA LEU A 203 -16.63 0.41 5.71
C LEU A 203 -17.53 0.99 6.83
N SER A 204 -18.83 1.19 6.58
CA SER A 204 -19.74 1.75 7.59
C SER A 204 -19.92 0.85 8.82
N ARG A 205 -19.67 -0.45 8.67
CA ARG A 205 -19.67 -1.41 9.79
C ARG A 205 -18.33 -1.43 10.54
N GLY A 206 -17.26 -1.02 9.86
CA GLY A 206 -15.89 -1.04 10.37
C GLY A 206 -15.41 0.30 10.94
N HIS A 207 -16.05 1.41 10.58
CA HIS A 207 -15.67 2.78 10.94
C HIS A 207 -16.90 3.55 11.49
N SER A 208 -16.84 3.98 12.75
CA SER A 208 -18.00 4.57 13.46
C SER A 208 -18.51 5.88 12.86
N ASP A 209 -17.61 6.70 12.32
CA ASP A 209 -17.94 8.06 11.86
C ASP A 209 -18.27 8.13 10.36
N LEU A 210 -18.32 6.98 9.67
CA LEU A 210 -18.65 6.98 8.25
C LEU A 210 -20.12 7.40 8.06
N PRO A 211 -20.44 8.28 7.09
CA PRO A 211 -21.82 8.66 6.81
C PRO A 211 -22.74 7.44 6.60
N PRO A 212 -23.99 7.50 7.08
CA PRO A 212 -24.90 6.38 7.02
C PRO A 212 -25.23 6.01 5.57
N ILE A 213 -25.30 4.71 5.31
CA ILE A 213 -25.71 4.19 4.01
C ILE A 213 -27.11 3.61 4.17
N LEU A 214 -28.05 4.18 3.45
CA LEU A 214 -29.45 3.80 3.49
C LEU A 214 -29.69 2.70 2.46
N ILE A 215 -30.35 1.62 2.88
CA ILE A 215 -30.77 0.53 1.99
C ILE A 215 -32.28 0.39 2.13
N THR A 216 -32.99 0.47 1.01
CA THR A 216 -34.44 0.28 0.99
C THR A 216 -34.75 -1.20 0.74
N ASN A 217 -35.70 -1.75 1.51
CA ASN A 217 -36.17 -3.14 1.36
C ASN A 217 -35.07 -4.22 1.41
N GLY A 218 -33.95 -3.94 2.07
CA GLY A 218 -32.81 -4.88 2.17
C GLY A 218 -32.10 -5.14 0.84
N ASN A 219 -32.42 -4.39 -0.23
CA ASN A 219 -31.79 -4.56 -1.54
C ASN A 219 -30.63 -3.58 -1.73
N ILE A 220 -29.39 -4.10 -1.75
CA ILE A 220 -28.18 -3.29 -1.92
C ILE A 220 -28.13 -2.51 -3.24
N SER A 221 -28.87 -2.92 -4.27
CA SER A 221 -28.97 -2.16 -5.51
C SER A 221 -29.71 -0.83 -5.34
N THR A 222 -30.40 -0.64 -4.21
CA THR A 222 -31.08 0.60 -3.83
C THR A 222 -30.27 1.42 -2.82
N ALA A 223 -29.03 1.03 -2.55
CA ALA A 223 -28.18 1.72 -1.58
C ALA A 223 -27.96 3.18 -2.01
N THR A 224 -28.15 4.10 -1.07
CA THR A 224 -27.92 5.53 -1.27
C THR A 224 -27.16 6.10 -0.07
N CYS A 225 -26.33 7.10 -0.33
CA CYS A 225 -25.62 7.87 0.68
C CYS A 225 -25.61 9.34 0.24
N GLU A 226 -25.57 10.26 1.21
CA GLU A 226 -25.39 11.68 0.93
C GLU A 226 -23.97 11.91 0.43
N GLN A 227 -23.83 12.12 -0.89
CA GLN A 227 -22.52 12.20 -1.57
C GLN A 227 -21.64 13.32 -1.00
N GLU A 228 -22.24 14.45 -0.63
CA GLU A 228 -21.51 15.57 -0.06
C GLU A 228 -20.97 15.26 1.33
N ALA A 229 -21.77 14.61 2.19
CA ALA A 229 -21.32 14.16 3.51
C ALA A 229 -20.18 13.12 3.38
N LEU A 230 -20.28 12.21 2.41
CA LEU A 230 -19.24 11.22 2.12
C LEU A 230 -17.94 11.88 1.67
N ARG A 231 -18.04 12.90 0.81
CA ARG A 231 -16.90 13.69 0.36
C ARG A 231 -16.22 14.42 1.51
N ILE A 232 -16.98 15.19 2.28
CA ILE A 232 -16.47 15.94 3.45
C ILE A 232 -15.80 14.99 4.45
N PHE A 233 -16.41 13.83 4.69
CA PHE A 233 -15.83 12.81 5.56
C PHE A 233 -14.46 12.35 5.05
N PHE A 234 -14.36 11.90 3.79
CA PHE A 234 -13.09 11.40 3.28
C PHE A 234 -12.03 12.51 3.18
N GLU A 235 -12.42 13.72 2.77
CA GLU A 235 -11.50 14.87 2.71
C GLU A 235 -10.92 15.16 4.10
N GLY A 236 -11.75 15.20 5.15
CA GLY A 236 -11.29 15.41 6.51
C GLY A 236 -10.50 14.24 7.08
N ALA A 237 -10.89 13.00 6.75
CA ALA A 237 -10.32 11.80 7.33
C ALA A 237 -8.95 11.40 6.74
N LEU A 238 -8.70 11.81 5.49
CA LEU A 238 -7.50 11.44 4.71
C LEU A 238 -6.50 12.60 4.52
N SER A 239 -6.93 13.84 4.76
CA SER A 239 -6.04 15.01 4.80
C SER A 239 -5.06 14.91 5.98
N PRO A 240 -3.81 15.42 5.85
CA PRO A 240 -3.24 16.10 4.69
C PRO A 240 -2.56 15.17 3.68
N LEU A 241 -2.41 13.89 4.00
CA LEU A 241 -1.54 12.99 3.25
C LEU A 241 -2.13 12.54 1.93
N ILE A 242 -3.45 12.35 1.85
CA ILE A 242 -4.11 11.82 0.65
C ILE A 242 -5.18 12.81 0.20
N ARG A 243 -5.08 13.22 -1.06
CA ARG A 243 -6.07 14.11 -1.69
C ARG A 243 -7.27 13.30 -2.13
N VAL A 244 -8.46 13.73 -1.75
CA VAL A 244 -9.71 13.15 -2.25
C VAL A 244 -10.08 13.81 -3.57
N LEU A 245 -10.39 12.97 -4.55
CA LEU A 245 -10.85 13.34 -5.87
C LEU A 245 -12.33 12.94 -6.00
N PRO A 246 -13.11 13.68 -6.81
CA PRO A 246 -14.48 13.31 -7.15
C PRO A 246 -14.57 11.93 -7.81
#